data_AF-U5EDW4-F1
#
_entry.id   AF-U5EDW4-F1
#
_cell.length_a   1.000
_cell.length_b   1.000
_cell.length_c   1.000
_cell.angle_alpha   90.00
_cell.angle_beta   90.00
_cell.angle_gamma   90.00
#
_symmetry.space_group_name_H-M   'P 1'
#
loop_
_entity.id
_entity.type
_entity.pdbx_description
1 polymer ?
#
loop_
_entity_poly.entity_id
_entity_poly.type
_entity_poly.pdbx_seq_one_letter_code
_entity_poly.pdbx_strand_id
1 'polypeptide(L)'
;RQQITSLQHIHQKDLQNIKSVLQTFRCENCKTKTNDVDENNAATTSTSSTLDGISQNDEINPTSAKDISFKPIGVIHTVFTEKRAVPRQSNLATKLLSRIELYPETFTNPDHSLIGLEKFSHIWLIYNFHKNSAHSKAKVAPPRLTGEKVGVFSTRSPHRPCPIGLSLVQIDKIENSKIYFYGTDMVDGTPVLDIKPYIPHYDVPKRIDDIEFYPTREAPDGEETIEENLGASTSSSTAASAAATNGSSNVKVPNWVLNNSRLKVVFNDNAIQQTRELGIDKNSIAEILKTDPRSVYLRTKYGSQIYTFQLGENTVTCKFDDNNSTVNVLQVRKVINLQDITVE
;
A
#
# COMPACT_ATOMS: atom_id res chain seq x y z
N ARG A 1 -15.77 -61.57 4.82
CA ARG A 1 -16.08 -60.40 3.96
C ARG A 1 -15.16 -59.22 4.26
N GLN A 2 -15.12 -58.69 5.49
CA GLN A 2 -14.20 -57.58 5.87
C GLN A 2 -12.71 -57.85 5.60
N GLN A 3 -12.20 -59.06 5.87
CA GLN A 3 -10.81 -59.43 5.55
C GLN A 3 -10.52 -59.41 4.05
N ILE A 4 -11.48 -59.79 3.20
CA ILE A 4 -11.34 -59.78 1.74
C ILE A 4 -11.29 -58.33 1.24
N THR A 5 -12.14 -57.46 1.80
CA THR A 5 -12.14 -56.02 1.48
C THR A 5 -10.84 -55.33 1.90
N SER A 6 -10.29 -55.69 3.08
CA SER A 6 -9.00 -55.18 3.53
C SER A 6 -7.85 -55.63 2.62
N LEU A 7 -7.85 -56.90 2.20
CA LEU A 7 -6.83 -57.43 1.28
C LEU A 7 -6.92 -56.78 -0.11
N GLN A 8 -8.13 -56.53 -0.62
CA GLN A 8 -8.33 -55.81 -1.88
C GLN A 8 -7.80 -54.38 -1.80
N HIS A 9 -8.03 -53.69 -0.69
CA HIS A 9 -7.55 -52.32 -0.51
C HIS A 9 -6.01 -52.23 -0.42
N ILE A 10 -5.37 -53.16 0.29
CA ILE A 10 -3.90 -53.24 0.36
C ILE A 10 -3.32 -53.52 -1.03
N HIS A 11 -3.88 -54.49 -1.77
CA HIS A 11 -3.42 -54.83 -3.11
C HIS A 11 -3.58 -53.64 -4.09
N GLN A 12 -4.65 -52.86 -3.97
CA GLN A 12 -4.89 -51.70 -4.82
C GLN A 12 -3.91 -50.55 -4.51
N LYS A 13 -3.53 -50.37 -3.24
CA LYS A 13 -2.50 -49.42 -2.81
C LYS A 13 -1.11 -49.82 -3.32
N ASP A 14 -0.77 -51.11 -3.25
CA ASP A 14 0.50 -51.62 -3.76
C ASP A 14 0.61 -51.45 -5.29
N LEU A 15 -0.49 -51.68 -6.03
CA LEU A 15 -0.55 -51.43 -7.47
C LEU A 15 -0.35 -49.95 -7.83
N GLN A 16 -0.88 -49.02 -7.03
CA GLN A 16 -0.65 -47.59 -7.26
C GLN A 16 0.79 -47.18 -6.97
N ASN A 17 1.39 -47.72 -5.90
CA ASN A 17 2.80 -47.51 -5.60
C ASN A 17 3.71 -48.05 -6.71
N ILE A 18 3.47 -49.26 -7.21
CA ILE A 18 4.23 -49.84 -8.33
C ILE A 18 4.09 -48.97 -9.59
N LYS A 19 2.90 -48.47 -9.90
CA LYS A 19 2.70 -47.56 -11.04
C LYS A 19 3.47 -46.25 -10.87
N SER A 20 3.47 -45.66 -9.68
CA SER A 20 4.23 -44.44 -9.39
C SER A 20 5.74 -44.65 -9.55
N VAL A 21 6.25 -45.79 -9.05
CA VAL A 21 7.67 -46.14 -9.20
C VAL A 21 8.01 -46.36 -10.67
N LEU A 22 7.20 -47.08 -11.44
CA LEU A 22 7.44 -47.27 -12.88
C LEU A 22 7.39 -45.96 -13.69
N GLN A 23 6.52 -45.01 -13.31
CA GLN A 23 6.45 -43.71 -13.97
C GLN A 23 7.67 -42.82 -13.69
N THR A 24 8.26 -42.95 -12.50
CA THR A 24 9.42 -42.16 -12.07
C THR A 24 10.75 -42.86 -12.30
N PHE A 25 10.76 -44.16 -12.58
CA PHE A 25 11.96 -44.91 -12.89
C PHE A 25 12.55 -44.46 -14.23
N ARG A 26 13.80 -44.01 -14.19
CA ARG A 26 14.62 -43.69 -15.37
C ARG A 26 15.96 -44.39 -15.17
N CYS A 27 16.45 -45.09 -16.20
CA CYS A 27 17.78 -45.70 -16.15
C CYS A 27 18.87 -44.61 -16.12
N GLU A 28 20.05 -44.94 -15.63
CA GLU A 28 21.13 -43.96 -15.43
C GLU A 28 21.54 -43.22 -16.71
N ASN A 29 21.39 -43.84 -17.88
CA ASN A 29 21.71 -43.23 -19.17
C ASN A 29 20.61 -42.32 -19.76
N CYS A 30 19.41 -42.28 -19.16
CA CYS A 30 18.31 -41.41 -19.62
C CYS A 30 18.22 -40.09 -18.85
N LYS A 31 18.99 -39.87 -17.78
CA LYS A 31 19.03 -38.59 -17.05
C LYS A 31 19.86 -37.51 -17.75
N THR A 32 20.74 -37.87 -18.68
CA THR A 32 21.73 -36.96 -19.28
C THR A 32 21.33 -36.41 -20.66
N LYS A 33 20.19 -36.82 -21.24
CA LYS A 33 19.79 -36.45 -22.61
C LYS A 33 18.78 -35.31 -22.76
N THR A 34 18.31 -34.64 -21.70
CA THR A 34 17.25 -33.62 -21.83
C THR A 34 17.74 -32.16 -21.81
N ASN A 35 19.02 -31.89 -22.08
CA ASN A 35 19.52 -30.52 -22.11
C ASN A 35 19.77 -29.92 -23.50
N ASP A 36 19.44 -30.59 -24.61
CA ASP A 36 19.56 -29.97 -25.93
C ASP A 36 18.42 -30.40 -26.87
N VAL A 37 17.98 -29.44 -27.71
CA VAL A 37 17.03 -29.48 -28.85
C VAL A 37 15.61 -28.92 -28.62
N ASP A 38 15.54 -27.59 -28.66
CA ASP A 38 14.78 -26.69 -29.55
C ASP A 38 13.40 -27.03 -30.19
N GLU A 39 12.56 -25.98 -30.13
CA GLU A 39 11.67 -25.37 -31.14
C GLU A 39 10.71 -26.20 -32.03
N ASN A 40 9.47 -25.68 -32.06
CA ASN A 40 8.47 -25.63 -33.14
C ASN A 40 7.17 -26.43 -33.00
N ASN A 41 6.09 -25.69 -33.33
CA ASN A 41 4.78 -26.09 -33.85
C ASN A 41 3.60 -26.39 -32.89
N ALA A 42 2.71 -25.40 -32.85
CA ALA A 42 1.33 -25.44 -33.37
C ALA A 42 0.28 -26.38 -32.75
N ALA A 43 -0.74 -25.71 -32.21
CA ALA A 43 -2.16 -25.88 -32.48
C ALA A 43 -2.96 -27.05 -31.87
N THR A 44 -4.20 -26.63 -31.51
CA THR A 44 -5.49 -27.33 -31.66
C THR A 44 -6.14 -28.03 -30.45
N THR A 45 -7.26 -27.40 -30.04
CA THR A 45 -8.61 -27.94 -29.78
C THR A 45 -9.04 -28.47 -28.41
N SER A 46 -10.27 -28.04 -28.09
CA SER A 46 -11.41 -28.75 -27.47
C SER A 46 -11.35 -28.99 -25.96
N THR A 47 -12.06 -28.21 -25.13
CA THR A 47 -13.54 -28.14 -24.87
C THR A 47 -14.03 -29.11 -23.81
N SER A 48 -14.89 -28.57 -22.93
CA SER A 48 -15.96 -29.22 -22.14
C SER A 48 -15.52 -30.20 -21.05
N SER A 49 -16.06 -30.23 -19.83
CA SER A 49 -17.27 -29.65 -19.24
C SER A 49 -17.39 -30.15 -17.79
N THR A 50 -18.01 -29.36 -16.90
CA THR A 50 -18.97 -29.70 -15.81
C THR A 50 -18.91 -31.10 -15.14
N LEU A 51 -19.09 -31.35 -13.84
CA LEU A 51 -19.74 -30.68 -12.70
C LEU A 51 -19.43 -31.53 -11.43
N ASP A 52 -19.56 -30.91 -10.27
CA ASP A 52 -20.01 -31.44 -8.96
C ASP A 52 -19.27 -32.56 -8.21
N GLY A 53 -19.06 -32.29 -6.91
CA GLY A 53 -18.83 -33.33 -5.89
C GLY A 53 -18.10 -32.83 -4.65
N ILE A 54 -18.83 -32.15 -3.76
CA ILE A 54 -18.37 -31.83 -2.39
C ILE A 54 -18.11 -33.14 -1.64
N SER A 55 -16.92 -33.29 -1.08
CA SER A 55 -16.64 -34.22 0.02
C SER A 55 -15.59 -33.59 0.93
N GLN A 56 -16.08 -33.06 2.04
CA GLN A 56 -15.28 -32.61 3.17
C GLN A 56 -14.51 -33.79 3.75
N ASN A 57 -13.18 -33.64 3.81
CA ASN A 57 -12.29 -34.20 4.81
C ASN A 57 -10.93 -33.50 4.62
N ASP A 58 -10.88 -32.23 5.02
CA ASP A 58 -9.65 -31.45 5.04
C ASP A 58 -8.81 -31.88 6.26
N GLU A 59 -8.01 -32.94 6.08
CA GLU A 59 -6.74 -33.04 6.79
C GLU A 59 -5.89 -31.84 6.32
N ILE A 60 -5.78 -30.81 7.17
CA ILE A 60 -4.97 -29.62 6.91
C ILE A 60 -3.51 -30.06 6.79
N ASN A 61 -3.08 -30.26 5.55
CA ASN A 61 -1.69 -30.44 5.19
C ASN A 61 -1.06 -29.04 5.13
N PRO A 62 -0.16 -28.64 6.05
CA PRO A 62 0.26 -27.24 6.24
C PRO A 62 1.18 -26.68 5.14
N THR A 63 1.12 -27.21 3.92
CA THR A 63 2.12 -26.94 2.86
C THR A 63 1.52 -26.57 1.49
N SER A 64 0.22 -26.30 1.35
CA SER A 64 -0.38 -26.02 0.02
C SER A 64 -0.85 -24.58 -0.25
N ALA A 65 -0.71 -23.62 0.67
CA ALA A 65 -1.00 -22.21 0.39
C ALA A 65 0.29 -21.38 0.35
N LYS A 66 1.06 -21.46 -0.74
CA LYS A 66 2.21 -20.57 -0.95
C LYS A 66 1.79 -19.14 -1.30
N ASP A 67 0.58 -18.96 -1.84
CA ASP A 67 0.06 -17.67 -2.30
C ASP A 67 -1.30 -17.36 -1.66
N ILE A 68 -1.47 -16.10 -1.25
CA ILE A 68 -2.74 -15.55 -0.76
C ILE A 68 -3.18 -14.47 -1.74
N SER A 69 -4.40 -14.62 -2.28
CA SER A 69 -4.99 -13.67 -3.23
C SER A 69 -5.97 -12.74 -2.52
N PHE A 70 -5.89 -11.44 -2.82
CA PHE A 70 -6.80 -10.42 -2.30
C PHE A 70 -7.57 -9.80 -3.46
N LYS A 71 -8.87 -9.58 -3.26
CA LYS A 71 -9.69 -8.76 -4.15
C LYS A 71 -9.71 -7.32 -3.61
N PRO A 72 -9.37 -6.30 -4.42
CA PRO A 72 -9.49 -4.93 -3.95
C PRO A 72 -10.95 -4.57 -3.69
N ILE A 73 -11.20 -3.75 -2.67
CA ILE A 73 -12.54 -3.29 -2.26
C ILE A 73 -12.94 -1.97 -2.94
N GLY A 74 -12.01 -1.33 -3.64
CA GLY A 74 -12.22 -0.06 -4.31
C GLY A 74 -10.95 0.49 -4.94
N VAL A 75 -11.05 1.74 -5.38
CA VAL A 75 -9.97 2.46 -6.07
C VAL A 75 -9.77 3.84 -5.44
N ILE A 76 -8.50 4.25 -5.35
CA ILE A 76 -8.09 5.57 -4.90
C ILE A 76 -7.88 6.46 -6.12
N HIS A 77 -8.58 7.58 -6.13
CA HIS A 77 -8.39 8.65 -7.11
C HIS A 77 -7.59 9.79 -6.49
N THR A 78 -6.52 10.21 -7.17
CA THR A 78 -5.61 11.27 -6.71
C THR A 78 -5.21 12.17 -7.89
N VAL A 79 -4.64 13.32 -7.59
CA VAL A 79 -4.06 14.22 -8.62
C VAL A 79 -2.75 13.67 -9.22
N PHE A 80 -2.26 12.50 -8.79
CA PHE A 80 -0.98 11.96 -9.21
C PHE A 80 -1.13 10.84 -10.24
N THR A 81 -1.24 11.18 -11.52
CA THR A 81 -1.36 10.20 -12.62
C THR A 81 -0.15 9.28 -12.74
N GLU A 82 1.05 9.80 -12.45
CA GLU A 82 2.32 9.08 -12.48
C GLU A 82 3.00 9.03 -11.11
N LYS A 83 4.00 8.15 -10.96
CA LYS A 83 4.77 8.03 -9.70
C LYS A 83 5.58 9.28 -9.35
N ARG A 84 5.78 10.15 -10.34
CA ARG A 84 6.59 11.35 -10.21
C ARG A 84 5.86 12.35 -9.32
N ALA A 85 6.59 13.00 -8.43
CA ALA A 85 6.06 13.98 -7.47
C ALA A 85 5.04 13.47 -6.44
N VAL A 86 4.65 12.19 -6.47
CA VAL A 86 3.89 11.57 -5.39
C VAL A 86 4.65 11.79 -4.07
N PRO A 87 3.99 12.34 -3.03
CA PRO A 87 4.60 12.54 -1.73
C PRO A 87 5.18 11.23 -1.20
N ARG A 88 6.32 11.31 -0.53
CA ARG A 88 6.96 10.09 -0.01
C ARG A 88 6.18 9.45 1.13
N GLN A 89 5.39 10.26 1.84
CA GLN A 89 4.57 9.89 2.98
C GLN A 89 3.33 10.80 2.97
N SER A 90 2.20 10.24 3.39
CA SER A 90 0.87 10.88 3.49
C SER A 90 0.88 12.24 4.21
N ASN A 91 1.68 12.40 5.24
CA ASN A 91 1.74 13.62 6.04
C ASN A 91 2.48 14.82 5.40
N LEU A 92 2.99 14.67 4.16
CA LEU A 92 3.79 15.71 3.52
C LEU A 92 2.97 16.66 2.64
N ALA A 93 1.98 16.16 1.91
CA ALA A 93 1.07 16.96 1.09
C ALA A 93 -0.35 16.84 1.67
N THR A 94 -0.64 17.72 2.63
CA THR A 94 -1.81 17.61 3.49
C THR A 94 -3.06 18.28 2.91
N LYS A 95 -2.91 19.09 1.86
CA LYS A 95 -4.02 19.89 1.30
C LYS A 95 -4.64 19.33 0.03
N LEU A 96 -4.08 18.27 -0.52
CA LEU A 96 -4.60 17.64 -1.73
C LEU A 96 -5.76 16.73 -1.37
N LEU A 97 -6.95 17.10 -1.85
CA LEU A 97 -8.14 16.28 -1.71
C LEU A 97 -8.04 15.08 -2.66
N SER A 98 -8.14 13.89 -2.08
CA SER A 98 -8.24 12.62 -2.77
C SER A 98 -9.56 11.94 -2.42
N ARG A 99 -9.94 10.91 -3.18
CA ARG A 99 -11.11 10.10 -2.84
C ARG A 99 -10.86 8.61 -2.99
N ILE A 100 -11.55 7.83 -2.18
CA ILE A 100 -11.74 6.40 -2.36
C ILE A 100 -13.13 6.20 -2.94
N GLU A 101 -13.24 5.32 -3.93
CA GLU A 101 -14.50 4.86 -4.47
C GLU A 101 -14.56 3.34 -4.30
N LEU A 102 -15.48 2.86 -3.46
CA LEU A 102 -15.69 1.43 -3.28
C LEU A 102 -16.29 0.83 -4.54
N TYR A 103 -15.86 -0.39 -4.87
CA TYR A 103 -16.43 -1.08 -6.02
C TYR A 103 -17.87 -1.53 -5.71
N PRO A 104 -18.84 -1.29 -6.61
CA PRO A 104 -20.23 -1.70 -6.43
C PRO A 104 -20.41 -3.18 -6.14
N GLU A 105 -19.54 -4.03 -6.68
CA GLU A 105 -19.58 -5.49 -6.53
C GLU A 105 -18.98 -6.00 -5.21
N THR A 106 -18.36 -5.13 -4.39
CA THR A 106 -17.74 -5.54 -3.12
C THR A 106 -18.81 -6.00 -2.12
N PHE A 107 -19.93 -5.28 -2.06
CA PHE A 107 -21.06 -5.52 -1.16
C PHE A 107 -22.37 -5.21 -1.89
N THR A 108 -23.49 -5.79 -1.44
CA THR A 108 -24.81 -5.47 -2.01
C THR A 108 -25.13 -3.96 -1.91
N ASN A 109 -24.79 -3.34 -0.77
CA ASN A 109 -24.90 -1.90 -0.53
C ASN A 109 -23.55 -1.39 0.02
N PRO A 110 -22.61 -0.93 -0.83
CA PRO A 110 -21.28 -0.55 -0.41
C PRO A 110 -21.24 0.60 0.60
N ASP A 111 -22.17 1.55 0.50
CA ASP A 111 -22.31 2.69 1.41
C ASP A 111 -22.61 2.26 2.86
N HIS A 112 -23.33 1.14 3.06
CA HIS A 112 -23.61 0.62 4.40
C HIS A 112 -22.32 0.24 5.16
N SER A 113 -21.27 -0.18 4.44
CA SER A 113 -19.97 -0.52 5.05
C SER A 113 -19.23 0.69 5.62
N LEU A 114 -19.67 1.91 5.29
CA LEU A 114 -19.04 3.17 5.72
C LEU A 114 -19.78 3.85 6.89
N ILE A 115 -20.94 3.34 7.31
CA ILE A 115 -21.75 3.93 8.38
C ILE A 115 -20.95 4.00 9.69
N GLY A 116 -20.88 5.18 10.31
CA GLY A 116 -20.16 5.42 11.55
C GLY A 116 -18.69 5.82 11.35
N LEU A 117 -18.15 5.68 10.13
CA LEU A 117 -16.78 6.06 9.83
C LEU A 117 -16.59 7.60 9.91
N GLU A 118 -17.65 8.37 9.67
CA GLU A 118 -17.68 9.83 9.80
C GLU A 118 -17.44 10.33 11.23
N LYS A 119 -17.59 9.45 12.24
CA LYS A 119 -17.29 9.76 13.64
C LYS A 119 -15.78 9.79 13.93
N PHE A 120 -14.97 9.27 13.01
CA PHE A 120 -13.52 9.27 13.10
C PHE A 120 -12.92 10.37 12.23
N SER A 121 -11.89 11.05 12.73
CA SER A 121 -11.17 12.05 11.94
C SER A 121 -10.13 11.45 11.00
N HIS A 122 -9.62 10.26 11.32
CA HIS A 122 -8.51 9.63 10.61
C HIS A 122 -8.74 8.14 10.41
N ILE A 123 -8.21 7.62 9.29
CA ILE A 123 -8.27 6.21 8.93
C ILE A 123 -6.91 5.72 8.42
N TRP A 124 -6.63 4.46 8.70
CA TRP A 124 -5.62 3.68 8.01
C TRP A 124 -6.15 3.18 6.68
N LEU A 125 -5.38 3.43 5.63
CA LEU A 125 -5.60 2.85 4.31
C LEU A 125 -4.55 1.79 4.05
N ILE A 126 -5.01 0.59 3.69
CA ILE A 126 -4.16 -0.50 3.20
C ILE A 126 -4.43 -0.64 1.71
N TYR A 127 -3.40 -0.56 0.89
CA TYR A 127 -3.54 -0.50 -0.56
C TYR A 127 -2.40 -1.23 -1.28
N ASN A 128 -2.56 -1.47 -2.58
CA ASN A 128 -1.57 -2.17 -3.39
C ASN A 128 -0.71 -1.21 -4.23
N PHE A 129 0.61 -1.36 -4.22
CA PHE A 129 1.52 -0.64 -5.12
C PHE A 129 1.47 -1.20 -6.56
N HIS A 130 0.30 -1.16 -7.19
CA HIS A 130 -0.01 -1.81 -8.47
C HIS A 130 0.90 -1.39 -9.64
N LYS A 131 1.48 -0.17 -9.62
CA LYS A 131 2.44 0.28 -10.65
C LYS A 131 3.88 -0.21 -10.40
N ASN A 132 4.17 -0.94 -9.33
CA ASN A 132 5.52 -1.45 -9.07
C ASN A 132 5.78 -2.78 -9.74
N SER A 133 6.97 -2.93 -10.32
CA SER A 133 7.41 -4.20 -10.88
C SER A 133 7.73 -5.20 -9.77
N ALA A 134 7.40 -6.47 -10.03
CA ALA A 134 7.44 -7.59 -9.08
C ALA A 134 8.86 -8.01 -8.61
N HIS A 135 9.92 -7.33 -9.03
CA HIS A 135 11.29 -7.68 -8.66
C HIS A 135 11.71 -7.00 -7.35
N SER A 136 11.26 -7.58 -6.24
CA SER A 136 11.71 -7.15 -4.92
C SER A 136 13.18 -7.52 -4.69
N LYS A 137 13.97 -6.58 -4.15
CA LYS A 137 15.36 -6.81 -3.74
C LYS A 137 15.43 -6.82 -2.23
N ALA A 138 16.30 -7.66 -1.66
CA ALA A 138 16.49 -7.73 -0.21
C ALA A 138 17.02 -6.40 0.38
N LYS A 139 17.78 -5.64 -0.40
CA LYS A 139 18.30 -4.31 -0.02
C LYS A 139 17.85 -3.23 -0.99
N VAL A 140 17.56 -2.05 -0.44
CA VAL A 140 17.16 -0.84 -1.17
C VAL A 140 18.00 0.35 -0.73
N ALA A 141 18.06 1.41 -1.54
CA ALA A 141 18.76 2.65 -1.20
C ALA A 141 17.73 3.77 -0.92
N PRO A 142 17.37 4.02 0.36
CA PRO A 142 16.45 5.08 0.72
C PRO A 142 17.00 6.45 0.32
N PRO A 143 16.13 7.38 -0.12
CA PRO A 143 16.58 8.70 -0.58
C PRO A 143 17.31 9.56 0.47
N ARG A 144 17.01 9.34 1.75
CA ARG A 144 17.65 10.03 2.88
C ARG A 144 18.99 9.43 3.29
N LEU A 145 19.37 8.28 2.73
CA LEU A 145 20.60 7.56 3.10
C LEU A 145 21.72 7.72 2.06
N THR A 146 21.67 8.79 1.27
CA THR A 146 22.78 9.25 0.39
C THR A 146 23.44 8.16 -0.48
N GLY A 147 22.68 7.14 -0.89
CA GLY A 147 23.15 6.05 -1.76
C GLY A 147 23.53 4.75 -1.04
N GLU A 148 23.65 4.73 0.30
CA GLU A 148 23.85 3.48 1.02
C GLU A 148 22.59 2.60 0.97
N LYS A 149 22.80 1.29 1.15
CA LYS A 149 21.74 0.28 1.05
C LYS A 149 21.43 -0.35 2.40
N VAL A 150 20.16 -0.42 2.74
CA VAL A 150 19.62 -1.10 3.94
C VAL A 150 18.63 -2.18 3.55
N GLY A 151 18.30 -3.07 4.48
CA GLY A 151 17.30 -4.12 4.27
C GLY A 151 15.94 -3.51 3.94
N VAL A 152 15.18 -4.12 3.03
CA VAL A 152 13.88 -3.58 2.58
C VAL A 152 12.89 -3.38 3.74
N PHE A 153 12.92 -4.27 4.75
CA PHE A 153 12.03 -4.22 5.92
C PHE A 153 12.41 -3.17 6.96
N SER A 154 13.59 -2.54 6.88
CA SER A 154 13.91 -1.35 7.67
C SER A 154 13.47 -0.05 6.98
N THR A 155 12.65 -0.15 5.93
CA THR A 155 12.21 0.98 5.10
C THR A 155 10.72 0.89 4.79
N ARG A 156 10.17 1.99 4.25
CA ARG A 156 8.84 2.05 3.62
C ARG A 156 8.92 2.04 2.09
N SER A 157 9.95 1.40 1.53
CA SER A 157 10.09 1.26 0.07
C SER A 157 8.88 0.54 -0.51
N PRO A 158 8.35 0.92 -1.66
CA PRO A 158 7.22 0.22 -2.26
C PRO A 158 7.68 -1.03 -3.06
N HIS A 159 9.00 -1.23 -3.25
CA HIS A 159 9.59 -2.43 -3.88
C HIS A 159 9.81 -3.54 -2.85
N ARG A 160 8.75 -4.29 -2.51
CA ARG A 160 8.73 -5.31 -1.44
C ARG A 160 8.10 -6.62 -1.94
N PRO A 161 8.32 -7.76 -1.26
CA PRO A 161 7.72 -9.04 -1.65
C PRO A 161 6.19 -8.99 -1.73
N CYS A 162 5.54 -8.42 -0.71
CA CYS A 162 4.11 -8.07 -0.74
C CYS A 162 4.02 -6.55 -0.93
N PRO A 163 3.59 -6.05 -2.10
CA PRO A 163 3.56 -4.62 -2.41
C PRO A 163 2.38 -3.91 -1.74
N ILE A 164 2.31 -3.98 -0.41
CA ILE A 164 1.26 -3.37 0.41
C ILE A 164 1.77 -2.03 0.97
N GLY A 165 1.00 -0.98 0.71
CA GLY A 165 1.15 0.34 1.30
C GLY A 165 0.25 0.51 2.51
N LEU A 166 0.64 1.43 3.39
CA LEU A 166 -0.08 1.81 4.60
C LEU A 166 0.03 3.33 4.77
N SER A 167 -1.11 4.00 4.80
CA SER A 167 -1.15 5.46 4.96
C SER A 167 -2.20 5.86 5.99
N LEU A 168 -1.83 6.78 6.89
CA LEU A 168 -2.76 7.46 7.78
C LEU A 168 -3.26 8.70 7.07
N VAL A 169 -4.57 8.78 6.85
CA VAL A 169 -5.20 9.89 6.15
C VAL A 169 -6.26 10.53 7.02
N GLN A 170 -6.57 11.81 6.75
CA GLN A 170 -7.62 12.54 7.43
C GLN A 170 -8.90 12.51 6.58
N ILE A 171 -10.03 12.13 7.17
CA ILE A 171 -11.32 12.19 6.49
C ILE A 171 -11.73 13.66 6.34
N ASP A 172 -12.15 14.02 5.13
CA ASP A 172 -12.84 15.28 4.84
C ASP A 172 -14.36 15.08 4.95
N LYS A 173 -14.89 14.15 4.15
CA LYS A 173 -16.31 13.79 4.14
C LYS A 173 -16.54 12.39 3.56
N ILE A 174 -17.72 11.85 3.80
CA ILE A 174 -18.20 10.58 3.21
C ILE A 174 -19.50 10.87 2.48
N GLU A 175 -19.59 10.44 1.22
CA GLU A 175 -20.79 10.61 0.38
C GLU A 175 -21.03 9.32 -0.40
N ASN A 176 -22.17 8.66 -0.16
CA ASN A 176 -22.50 7.35 -0.74
C ASN A 176 -21.38 6.32 -0.45
N SER A 177 -20.89 5.63 -1.48
CA SER A 177 -19.77 4.69 -1.41
C SER A 177 -18.39 5.35 -1.57
N LYS A 178 -18.28 6.66 -1.30
CA LYS A 178 -17.06 7.46 -1.50
C LYS A 178 -16.57 8.10 -0.21
N ILE A 179 -15.27 8.02 0.02
CA ILE A 179 -14.59 8.66 1.14
C ILE A 179 -13.65 9.72 0.56
N TYR A 180 -13.86 10.98 0.91
CA TYR A 180 -12.97 12.08 0.56
C TYR A 180 -11.99 12.29 1.72
N PHE A 181 -10.71 12.45 1.39
CA PHE A 181 -9.65 12.50 2.40
C PHE A 181 -8.47 13.38 2.00
N TYR A 182 -7.71 13.78 3.01
CA TYR A 182 -6.46 14.52 2.92
C TYR A 182 -5.26 13.65 3.33
N GLY A 183 -4.08 13.96 2.78
CA GLY A 183 -2.82 13.29 3.11
C GLY A 183 -2.51 12.10 2.20
N THR A 184 -2.47 12.33 0.89
CA THR A 184 -2.24 11.26 -0.09
C THR A 184 -0.76 11.07 -0.42
N ASP A 185 -0.32 9.82 -0.56
CA ASP A 185 0.99 9.39 -1.07
C ASP A 185 0.84 8.26 -2.10
N MET A 186 -0.28 8.27 -2.83
CA MET A 186 -0.67 7.22 -3.76
C MET A 186 -0.83 7.79 -5.17
N VAL A 187 -0.50 6.98 -6.16
CA VAL A 187 -0.82 7.28 -7.57
C VAL A 187 -2.31 7.08 -7.80
N ASP A 188 -2.84 7.82 -8.76
CA ASP A 188 -4.20 7.66 -9.26
C ASP A 188 -4.43 6.23 -9.78
N GLY A 189 -5.61 5.68 -9.49
CA GLY A 189 -5.99 4.30 -9.82
C GLY A 189 -5.47 3.25 -8.83
N THR A 190 -4.96 3.66 -7.66
CA THR A 190 -4.41 2.72 -6.67
C THR A 190 -5.51 1.82 -6.08
N PRO A 191 -5.40 0.48 -6.14
CA PRO A 191 -6.39 -0.41 -5.55
C PRO A 191 -6.35 -0.38 -4.02
N VAL A 192 -7.50 -0.21 -3.38
CA VAL A 192 -7.68 -0.30 -1.93
C VAL A 192 -7.89 -1.76 -1.53
N LEU A 193 -7.18 -2.20 -0.50
CA LEU A 193 -7.33 -3.55 0.07
C LEU A 193 -8.19 -3.51 1.33
N ASP A 194 -8.00 -2.50 2.19
CA ASP A 194 -8.72 -2.41 3.47
C ASP A 194 -8.70 -0.98 4.03
N ILE A 195 -9.66 -0.68 4.91
CA ILE A 195 -9.86 0.62 5.57
C ILE A 195 -10.14 0.37 7.05
N LYS A 196 -9.41 1.06 7.95
CA LYS A 196 -9.62 0.93 9.40
C LYS A 196 -9.61 2.29 10.09
N PRO A 197 -10.44 2.53 11.13
CA PRO A 197 -10.34 3.75 11.92
C PRO A 197 -8.98 3.83 12.64
N TYR A 198 -8.40 5.02 12.70
CA TYR A 198 -7.22 5.27 13.53
C TYR A 198 -7.67 5.56 14.96
N ILE A 199 -7.11 4.83 15.91
CA ILE A 199 -7.43 4.95 17.33
C ILE A 199 -6.12 5.19 18.10
N PRO A 200 -5.85 6.43 18.58
CA PRO A 200 -4.59 6.75 19.26
C PRO A 200 -4.25 5.81 20.42
N HIS A 201 -5.27 5.34 21.15
CA HIS A 201 -5.09 4.42 22.27
C HIS A 201 -4.44 3.08 21.86
N TYR A 202 -4.72 2.58 20.65
CA TYR A 202 -4.21 1.30 20.15
C TYR A 202 -3.00 1.49 19.23
N ASP A 203 -2.97 2.57 18.45
CA ASP A 203 -1.99 2.78 17.38
C ASP A 203 -0.74 3.55 17.84
N VAL A 204 -0.80 4.30 18.94
CA VAL A 204 0.37 5.00 19.50
C VAL A 204 1.11 4.07 20.47
N PRO A 205 2.40 3.79 20.26
CA PRO A 205 3.17 2.94 21.17
C PRO A 205 3.24 3.50 22.60
N LYS A 206 2.80 2.70 23.57
CA LYS A 206 2.96 2.95 25.01
C LYS A 206 4.34 2.49 25.50
N ARG A 207 4.87 3.08 26.58
CA ARG A 207 6.08 2.53 27.22
C ARG A 207 5.69 1.26 27.96
N ILE A 208 6.60 0.27 27.97
CA ILE A 208 6.40 -1.01 28.65
C ILE A 208 6.13 -0.78 30.15
N ASP A 209 6.77 0.24 30.74
CA ASP A 209 6.61 0.58 32.15
C ASP A 209 5.22 1.14 32.51
N ASP A 210 4.45 1.60 31.51
CA ASP A 210 3.10 2.18 31.69
C ASP A 210 1.98 1.15 31.46
N ILE A 211 2.32 -0.12 31.20
CA ILE A 211 1.33 -1.18 30.93
C ILE A 211 0.93 -1.81 32.26
N GLU A 212 -0.10 -1.25 32.92
CA GLU A 212 -0.88 -2.03 33.87
C GLU A 212 -1.54 -3.19 33.10
N PHE A 213 -1.18 -4.41 33.47
CA PHE A 213 -1.65 -5.63 32.83
C PHE A 213 -3.14 -5.83 33.16
N TYR A 214 -4.04 -5.27 32.35
CA TYR A 214 -5.47 -5.58 32.42
C TYR A 214 -5.77 -6.84 31.58
N PRO A 215 -6.21 -7.94 32.20
CA PRO A 215 -6.57 -9.16 31.48
C PRO A 215 -8.02 -9.06 31.00
N THR A 216 -8.32 -8.16 30.07
CA THR A 216 -9.61 -8.15 29.36
C THR A 216 -9.39 -8.63 27.94
N ARG A 217 -9.35 -9.96 27.77
CA ARG A 217 -9.64 -10.56 26.47
C ARG A 217 -11.15 -10.61 26.33
N GLU A 218 -11.73 -9.68 25.58
CA GLU A 218 -13.01 -9.93 24.93
C GLU A 218 -12.76 -10.89 23.75
N ALA A 219 -13.67 -11.85 23.57
CA ALA A 219 -13.56 -12.85 22.50
C ALA A 219 -13.68 -12.17 21.13
N PRO A 220 -12.98 -12.66 20.09
CA PRO A 220 -12.92 -12.04 18.76
C PRO A 220 -14.13 -12.39 17.89
N ASP A 221 -15.32 -12.32 18.45
CA ASP A 221 -16.59 -12.59 17.78
C ASP A 221 -17.67 -11.77 18.48
N GLY A 222 -18.17 -10.75 17.79
CA GLY A 222 -19.16 -9.78 18.30
C GLY A 222 -20.56 -10.37 18.51
N GLU A 223 -20.68 -11.41 19.34
CA GLU A 223 -21.95 -11.77 19.97
C GLU A 223 -22.05 -11.06 21.31
N GLU A 224 -23.05 -10.18 21.43
CA GLU A 224 -23.36 -9.43 22.64
C GLU A 224 -23.63 -10.39 23.80
N THR A 225 -22.76 -10.37 24.82
CA THR A 225 -23.09 -10.91 26.14
C THR A 225 -23.60 -9.76 27.00
N ILE A 226 -24.92 -9.72 27.18
CA ILE A 226 -25.56 -8.90 28.20
C ILE A 226 -25.15 -9.47 29.55
N GLU A 227 -24.26 -8.81 30.28
CA GLU A 227 -24.18 -8.96 31.73
C GLU A 227 -24.06 -7.58 32.40
N GLU A 228 -25.19 -7.16 32.96
CA GLU A 228 -25.25 -6.21 34.07
C GLU A 228 -24.48 -6.78 35.26
N ASN A 229 -23.52 -6.04 35.81
CA ASN A 229 -23.50 -5.83 37.25
C ASN A 229 -22.66 -4.63 37.70
N LEU A 230 -23.28 -3.92 38.64
CA LEU A 230 -22.79 -2.76 39.37
C LEU A 230 -21.53 -3.06 40.18
N GLY A 231 -20.64 -2.07 40.27
CA GLY A 231 -19.57 -2.05 41.27
C GLY A 231 -18.83 -0.72 41.30
N ALA A 232 -19.34 0.22 42.10
CA ALA A 232 -18.73 1.52 42.35
C ALA A 232 -17.38 1.42 43.09
N SER A 233 -16.39 2.20 42.65
CA SER A 233 -15.35 2.73 43.54
C SER A 233 -14.72 4.02 42.99
N THR A 234 -15.27 5.15 43.43
CA THR A 234 -14.60 6.36 43.92
C THR A 234 -13.26 6.81 43.31
N SER A 235 -13.36 7.89 42.53
CA SER A 235 -12.57 9.14 42.62
C SER A 235 -11.19 9.11 43.28
N SER A 236 -10.15 9.35 42.49
CA SER A 236 -9.00 10.16 42.90
C SER A 236 -8.64 11.14 41.78
N SER A 237 -9.07 12.38 41.97
CA SER A 237 -8.67 13.55 41.23
C SER A 237 -7.20 13.88 41.46
N THR A 238 -6.40 13.94 40.40
CA THR A 238 -5.24 14.82 40.33
C THR A 238 -5.17 15.46 38.96
N ALA A 239 -5.61 16.72 38.92
CA ALA A 239 -5.32 17.64 37.85
C ALA A 239 -3.80 17.81 37.75
N ALA A 240 -3.20 17.35 36.65
CA ALA A 240 -1.85 17.74 36.27
C ALA A 240 -1.95 18.60 35.00
N SER A 241 -1.65 19.86 35.24
CA SER A 241 -1.58 20.99 34.32
C SER A 241 -0.95 20.68 32.96
N ALA A 242 -1.52 21.33 31.95
CA ALA A 242 -0.89 21.64 30.68
C ALA A 242 0.53 22.18 30.88
N ALA A 243 1.52 21.38 30.51
CA ALA A 243 2.88 21.83 30.27
C ALA A 243 3.29 21.31 28.89
N ALA A 244 3.37 22.23 27.94
CA ALA A 244 4.01 22.00 26.66
C ALA A 244 5.49 21.68 26.91
N THR A 245 5.86 20.41 26.80
CA THR A 245 7.26 19.98 26.82
C THR A 245 7.47 18.92 25.74
N ASN A 246 8.44 19.21 24.87
CA ASN A 246 8.89 18.38 23.74
C ASN A 246 9.01 16.90 24.15
N GLY A 247 8.06 16.08 23.71
CA GLY A 247 7.94 14.68 24.11
C GLY A 247 9.00 13.80 23.46
N SER A 248 9.85 13.20 24.31
CA SER A 248 10.66 12.03 23.97
C SER A 248 9.74 10.92 23.46
N SER A 249 9.73 10.69 22.15
CA SER A 249 8.90 9.66 21.53
C SER A 249 9.26 8.27 22.08
N ASN A 250 8.26 7.48 22.46
CA ASN A 250 8.40 6.07 22.89
C ASN A 250 8.90 5.13 21.77
N VAL A 251 9.29 5.70 20.62
CA VAL A 251 9.62 5.00 19.40
C VAL A 251 11.08 5.28 19.05
N LYS A 252 11.87 4.22 18.85
CA LYS A 252 13.24 4.32 18.37
C LYS A 252 13.24 4.47 16.85
N VAL A 253 13.76 5.59 16.36
CA VAL A 253 13.87 5.87 14.93
C VAL A 253 15.33 6.20 14.58
N PRO A 254 15.92 5.58 13.54
CA PRO A 254 17.28 5.92 13.11
C PRO A 254 17.41 7.39 12.68
N ASN A 255 18.54 8.03 12.98
CA ASN A 255 18.79 9.45 12.69
C ASN A 255 18.63 9.81 11.20
N TRP A 256 19.00 8.90 10.29
CA TRP A 256 18.86 9.12 8.84
C TRP A 256 17.38 9.22 8.40
N VAL A 257 16.44 8.66 9.16
CA VAL A 257 15.00 8.82 8.93
C VAL A 257 14.52 10.17 9.43
N LEU A 258 15.04 10.64 10.57
CA LEU A 258 14.65 11.90 11.21
C LEU A 258 15.16 13.15 10.48
N ASN A 259 16.22 13.01 9.66
CA ASN A 259 16.72 14.10 8.84
C ASN A 259 15.66 14.61 7.86
N ASN A 260 15.12 15.80 8.14
CA ASN A 260 14.03 16.42 7.42
C ASN A 260 14.56 17.66 6.67
N SER A 261 15.44 17.45 5.68
CA SER A 261 15.89 18.54 4.81
C SER A 261 14.70 19.08 4.03
N ARG A 262 14.39 20.36 4.21
CA ARG A 262 13.31 21.05 3.50
C ARG A 262 13.88 22.09 2.55
N LEU A 263 13.38 22.09 1.33
CA LEU A 263 13.76 23.07 0.31
C LEU A 263 12.93 24.34 0.46
N LYS A 264 13.56 25.48 0.20
CA LYS A 264 12.84 26.75 0.01
C LYS A 264 12.24 26.77 -1.39
N VAL A 265 10.91 26.79 -1.47
CA VAL A 265 10.17 26.87 -2.74
C VAL A 265 9.94 28.33 -3.10
N VAL A 266 10.37 28.72 -4.29
CA VAL A 266 10.22 30.07 -4.85
C VAL A 266 9.45 29.94 -6.16
N PHE A 267 8.53 30.87 -6.41
CA PHE A 267 7.79 30.95 -7.67
C PHE A 267 8.25 32.22 -8.39
N ASN A 268 8.52 32.12 -9.69
CA ASN A 268 8.69 33.31 -10.52
C ASN A 268 7.33 33.96 -10.82
N ASP A 269 7.34 35.19 -11.32
CA ASP A 269 6.11 35.95 -11.60
C ASP A 269 5.18 35.23 -12.58
N ASN A 270 5.77 34.58 -13.60
CA ASN A 270 5.03 33.78 -14.58
C ASN A 270 4.27 32.61 -13.92
N ALA A 271 4.91 31.84 -13.06
CA ALA A 271 4.26 30.72 -12.36
C ALA A 271 3.19 31.22 -11.37
N ILE A 272 3.40 32.37 -10.73
CA ILE A 272 2.39 32.99 -9.85
C ILE A 272 1.14 33.37 -10.64
N GLN A 273 1.32 33.99 -11.81
CA GLN A 273 0.21 34.34 -12.68
C GLN A 273 -0.54 33.08 -13.17
N GLN A 274 0.20 32.09 -13.68
CA GLN A 274 -0.37 30.84 -14.19
C GLN A 274 -1.14 30.05 -13.12
N THR A 275 -0.62 29.97 -11.89
CA THR A 275 -1.35 29.30 -10.80
C THR A 275 -2.67 30.00 -10.47
N ARG A 276 -2.70 31.34 -10.53
CA ARG A 276 -3.93 32.13 -10.33
C ARG A 276 -4.94 31.90 -11.46
N GLU A 277 -4.49 31.95 -12.72
CA GLU A 277 -5.34 31.74 -13.89
C GLU A 277 -5.94 30.33 -13.93
N LEU A 278 -5.18 29.33 -13.50
CA LEU A 278 -5.61 27.93 -13.45
C LEU A 278 -6.39 27.57 -12.17
N GLY A 279 -6.53 28.49 -11.21
CA GLY A 279 -7.20 28.24 -9.93
C GLY A 279 -6.49 27.21 -9.04
N ILE A 280 -5.18 27.04 -9.20
CA ILE A 280 -4.39 26.08 -8.43
C ILE A 280 -3.85 26.74 -7.16
N ASP A 281 -4.07 26.15 -5.99
CA ASP A 281 -3.40 26.59 -4.78
C ASP A 281 -1.89 26.34 -4.88
N LYS A 282 -1.11 27.42 -4.97
CA LYS A 282 0.36 27.39 -4.99
C LYS A 282 0.95 26.62 -3.80
N ASN A 283 0.26 26.60 -2.65
CA ASN A 283 0.74 25.89 -1.47
C ASN A 283 0.76 24.38 -1.67
N SER A 284 -0.19 23.83 -2.44
CA SER A 284 -0.22 22.41 -2.78
C SER A 284 1.03 22.00 -3.57
N ILE A 285 1.45 22.83 -4.53
CA ILE A 285 2.71 22.62 -5.27
C ILE A 285 3.92 22.76 -4.33
N ALA A 286 3.90 23.78 -3.46
CA ALA A 286 4.99 24.02 -2.53
C ALA A 286 5.18 22.88 -1.52
N GLU A 287 4.12 22.29 -0.98
CA GLU A 287 4.19 21.15 -0.06
C GLU A 287 4.88 19.93 -0.69
N ILE A 288 4.53 19.62 -1.94
CA ILE A 288 5.20 18.55 -2.71
C ILE A 288 6.70 18.84 -2.85
N LEU A 289 7.06 20.05 -3.29
CA LEU A 289 8.44 20.42 -3.60
C LEU A 289 9.33 20.59 -2.36
N LYS A 290 8.76 21.00 -1.22
CA LYS A 290 9.49 21.21 0.05
C LYS A 290 10.28 19.98 0.48
N THR A 291 9.83 18.76 0.17
CA THR A 291 10.46 17.52 0.65
C THR A 291 11.34 16.81 -0.38
N ASP A 292 11.70 17.52 -1.45
CA ASP A 292 12.42 17.02 -2.62
C ASP A 292 11.84 15.69 -3.16
N PRO A 293 10.93 15.76 -4.16
CA PRO A 293 10.35 14.58 -4.77
C PRO A 293 11.32 13.78 -5.65
N ARG A 294 12.54 14.27 -5.93
CA ARG A 294 13.48 13.60 -6.84
C ARG A 294 14.04 12.32 -6.22
N SER A 295 14.26 11.29 -7.04
CA SER A 295 15.00 10.10 -6.60
C SER A 295 16.49 10.42 -6.42
N VAL A 296 17.21 9.59 -5.65
CA VAL A 296 18.68 9.69 -5.53
C VAL A 296 19.34 9.71 -6.91
N TYR A 297 18.88 8.83 -7.80
CA TYR A 297 19.34 8.73 -9.18
C TYR A 297 19.21 10.05 -9.94
N LEU A 298 18.04 10.70 -9.85
CA LEU A 298 17.82 11.98 -10.52
C LEU A 298 18.79 13.04 -9.99
N ARG A 299 18.91 13.16 -8.66
CA ARG A 299 19.81 14.11 -8.00
C ARG A 299 21.26 13.98 -8.45
N THR A 300 21.77 12.77 -8.60
CA THR A 300 23.18 12.53 -8.93
C THR A 300 23.54 12.75 -10.40
N LYS A 301 22.60 12.56 -11.34
CA LYS A 301 22.95 12.43 -12.76
C LYS A 301 23.00 13.74 -13.55
N TYR A 302 22.26 14.77 -13.15
CA TYR A 302 21.89 15.85 -14.09
C TYR A 302 22.36 17.27 -13.74
N GLY A 303 23.11 17.50 -12.65
CA GLY A 303 23.89 18.75 -12.37
C GLY A 303 23.15 20.10 -12.23
N SER A 304 22.08 20.36 -12.98
CA SER A 304 21.17 21.52 -12.94
C SER A 304 19.80 21.04 -13.43
N GLN A 305 19.01 20.53 -12.49
CA GLN A 305 17.90 19.63 -12.82
C GLN A 305 16.60 20.39 -13.00
N ILE A 306 16.26 20.67 -14.25
CA ILE A 306 14.87 20.88 -14.63
C ILE A 306 14.11 19.59 -14.29
N TYR A 307 13.05 19.74 -13.51
CA TYR A 307 12.16 18.67 -13.09
C TYR A 307 10.75 19.08 -13.46
N THR A 308 10.09 18.20 -14.19
CA THR A 308 8.72 18.37 -14.61
C THR A 308 7.90 17.20 -14.07
N PHE A 309 6.70 17.49 -13.59
CA PHE A 309 5.75 16.49 -13.11
C PHE A 309 4.32 16.93 -13.39
N GLN A 310 3.42 15.95 -13.46
CA GLN A 310 2.00 16.18 -13.62
C GLN A 310 1.29 16.28 -12.25
N LEU A 311 0.31 17.19 -12.16
CA LEU A 311 -0.59 17.38 -11.02
C LEU A 311 -2.00 17.61 -11.56
N GLY A 312 -2.80 16.55 -11.58
CA GLY A 312 -4.11 16.50 -12.24
C GLY A 312 -3.96 16.80 -13.73
N GLU A 313 -4.71 17.80 -14.21
CA GLU A 313 -4.65 18.26 -15.61
C GLU A 313 -3.53 19.27 -15.88
N ASN A 314 -2.61 19.46 -14.93
CA ASN A 314 -1.57 20.48 -15.03
C ASN A 314 -0.17 19.88 -15.00
N THR A 315 0.76 20.54 -15.67
CA THR A 315 2.18 20.24 -15.67
C THR A 315 2.92 21.35 -14.92
N VAL A 316 3.71 20.96 -13.92
CA VAL A 316 4.56 21.87 -13.16
C VAL A 316 6.00 21.64 -13.58
N THR A 317 6.70 22.72 -13.95
CA THR A 317 8.13 22.69 -14.26
C THR A 317 8.90 23.56 -13.27
N CYS A 318 9.91 22.97 -12.65
CA CYS A 318 10.76 23.63 -11.66
C CYS A 318 12.24 23.30 -11.86
N LYS A 319 13.11 24.18 -11.37
CA LYS A 319 14.57 24.00 -11.37
C LYS A 319 15.08 23.93 -9.95
N PHE A 320 15.79 22.84 -9.64
CA PHE A 320 16.43 22.64 -8.34
C PHE A 320 17.82 23.27 -8.32
N ASP A 321 18.13 23.94 -7.21
CA ASP A 321 19.46 24.42 -6.85
C ASP A 321 19.85 23.75 -5.52
N ASP A 322 20.58 22.64 -5.67
CA ASP A 322 21.03 21.79 -4.57
C ASP A 322 22.01 22.52 -3.63
N ASN A 323 22.78 23.49 -4.14
CA ASN A 323 23.75 24.24 -3.33
C ASN A 323 23.05 25.19 -2.36
N ASN A 324 21.98 25.85 -2.83
CA ASN A 324 21.22 26.81 -2.04
C ASN A 324 20.01 26.18 -1.33
N SER A 325 19.79 24.87 -1.46
CA SER A 325 18.59 24.17 -0.95
C SER A 325 17.28 24.87 -1.39
N THR A 326 17.24 25.32 -2.64
CA THR A 326 16.08 26.03 -3.21
C THR A 326 15.53 25.31 -4.43
N VAL A 327 14.24 25.51 -4.68
CA VAL A 327 13.57 25.06 -5.90
C VAL A 327 12.73 26.19 -6.46
N ASN A 328 12.99 26.52 -7.72
CA ASN A 328 12.31 27.61 -8.43
C ASN A 328 11.25 27.01 -9.35
N VAL A 329 9.98 27.29 -9.09
CA VAL A 329 8.88 26.96 -9.99
C VAL A 329 8.90 27.96 -11.15
N LEU A 330 9.07 27.46 -12.36
CA LEU A 330 9.30 28.25 -13.57
C LEU A 330 8.03 28.41 -14.41
N GLN A 331 7.22 27.36 -14.46
CA GLN A 331 6.02 27.31 -15.30
C GLN A 331 4.99 26.32 -14.73
N VAL A 332 3.72 26.69 -14.80
CA VAL A 332 2.56 25.83 -14.57
C VAL A 332 1.64 25.97 -15.78
N ARG A 333 1.26 24.87 -16.42
CA ARG A 333 0.42 24.89 -17.62
C ARG A 333 -0.52 23.71 -17.63
N LYS A 334 -1.64 23.80 -18.37
CA LYS A 334 -2.46 22.61 -18.64
C LYS A 334 -1.68 21.59 -19.46
N VAL A 335 -1.95 20.31 -19.21
CA VAL A 335 -1.48 19.22 -20.06
C VAL A 335 -2.16 19.39 -21.42
N ILE A 336 -1.36 19.42 -22.47
CA ILE A 336 -1.85 19.46 -23.85
C ILE A 336 -1.83 18.02 -24.34
N ASN A 337 -2.99 17.38 -24.46
CA ASN A 337 -3.10 16.10 -25.13
C ASN A 337 -3.05 16.34 -26.63
N LEU A 338 -1.99 15.84 -27.28
CA LEU A 338 -1.82 15.98 -28.74
C LEU A 338 -2.97 15.32 -29.54
N GLN A 339 -3.76 14.44 -28.92
CA GLN A 339 -4.93 13.80 -29.53
C GLN A 339 -6.14 14.75 -29.64
N ASP A 340 -6.21 15.79 -28.79
CA ASP A 340 -7.29 16.78 -28.84
C ASP A 340 -7.05 17.86 -29.91
N ILE A 341 -5.83 17.93 -30.46
CA ILE A 341 -5.44 18.88 -31.51
C ILE A 341 -5.79 18.36 -32.91
N THR A 342 -6.05 17.05 -33.06
CA THR A 342 -6.39 16.43 -34.36
C THR A 342 -7.88 16.49 -34.72
N VAL A 343 -8.69 17.23 -33.96
CA VAL A 343 -10.13 17.39 -34.20
C VAL A 343 -10.48 18.87 -34.30
N GLU A 344 -9.89 19.58 -35.27
CA GLU A 344 -10.40 20.85 -35.78
C GLU A 344 -10.34 20.89 -37.31
#